data_AF-A0ABD6CH38-F1
#
_entry.id   AF-A0ABD6CH38-F1
#
_cell.length_a   1.000
_cell.length_b   1.000
_cell.length_c   1.000
_cell.angle_alpha   90.00
_cell.angle_beta   90.00
_cell.angle_gamma   90.00
#
_symmetry.space_group_name_H-M   'P 1'
#
loop_
_entity.id
_entity.type
_entity.pdbx_description
1 polymer ?
#
loop_
_entity_poly.entity_id
_entity_poly.type
_entity_poly.pdbx_seq_one_letter_code
_entity_poly.pdbx_strand_id
1 'polypeptide(L)' 'MSRLSPAGILVVGAFLVPVAIELPVVLAFLGIDFPEGLSFGMTALAFVLVLIWSEVSEPAGSSTKS' A
#
# COMPACT_ATOMS: atom_id res chain seq x y z
N MET A 1 -3.99 -13.39 12.29
CA MET A 1 -4.52 -12.76 11.07
C MET A 1 -3.64 -13.22 9.91
N SER A 2 -4.22 -13.62 8.78
CA SER A 2 -3.49 -14.35 7.73
C SER A 2 -2.62 -13.42 6.88
N ARG A 3 -1.42 -13.88 6.47
CA ARG A 3 -0.57 -13.18 5.50
C ARG A 3 -1.38 -12.89 4.23
N LEU A 4 -1.15 -11.72 3.63
CA LEU A 4 -1.62 -11.48 2.28
C LEU A 4 -0.89 -12.45 1.35
N SER A 5 -1.64 -13.15 0.51
CA SER A 5 -1.02 -13.97 -0.53
C SER A 5 -0.20 -13.06 -1.46
N PRO A 6 0.83 -13.59 -2.14
CA PRO A 6 1.57 -12.82 -3.14
C PRO A 6 0.65 -12.16 -4.18
N ALA A 7 -0.44 -12.85 -4.57
CA ALA A 7 -1.47 -12.29 -5.42
C ALA A 7 -2.20 -11.10 -4.79
N GLY A 8 -2.51 -11.15 -3.49
CA GLY A 8 -3.11 -10.03 -2.75
C GLY A 8 -2.22 -8.80 -2.72
N ILE A 9 -0.90 -8.97 -2.53
CA ILE A 9 0.07 -7.88 -2.56
C ILE A 9 0.10 -7.20 -3.94
N LEU A 10 0.08 -7.99 -5.01
CA LEU A 10 0.05 -7.48 -6.38
C LEU A 10 -1.24 -6.71 -6.69
N VAL A 11 -2.40 -7.20 -6.22
CA VAL A 11 -3.68 -6.50 -6.37
C VAL A 11 -3.64 -5.16 -5.64
N VAL A 12 -3.13 -5.12 -4.41
CA VAL A 12 -3.01 -3.87 -3.64
C VAL A 12 -2.09 -2.87 -4.34
N GLY A 13 -0.93 -3.32 -4.85
CA GLY A 13 -0.03 -2.47 -5.61
C GLY A 13 -0.68 -1.90 -6.88
N ALA A 14 -1.41 -2.74 -7.63
CA ALA A 14 -2.10 -2.33 -8.84
C ALA A 14 -3.21 -1.29 -8.59
N PHE A 15 -3.88 -1.34 -7.44
CA PHE A 15 -4.88 -0.34 -7.05
C PHE A 15 -4.27 0.96 -6.50
N LEU A 16 -3.09 0.89 -5.89
CA LEU A 16 -2.40 2.07 -5.33
C LEU A 16 -1.86 3.01 -6.42
N VAL A 17 -1.45 2.48 -7.57
CA VAL A 17 -0.90 3.30 -8.67
C VAL A 17 -1.92 4.29 -9.24
N PRO A 18 -3.15 3.88 -9.64
CA PRO A 18 -4.19 4.82 -10.06
C PRO A 18 -4.50 5.88 -9.00
N VAL A 19 -4.57 5.47 -7.72
CA VAL A 19 -4.82 6.40 -6.61
C VAL A 19 -3.71 7.44 -6.49
N ALA A 20 -2.44 7.06 -6.68
CA ALA A 20 -1.31 7.99 -6.63
C ALA A 20 -1.41 9.09 -7.71
N ILE A 21 -1.92 8.72 -8.88
CA ILE A 21 -2.03 9.60 -10.06
C ILE A 21 -3.30 10.46 -9.97
N GLU A 22 -4.42 9.89 -9.53
CA GLU A 22 -5.71 10.57 -9.53
C GLU A 22 -5.92 11.45 -8.30
N LEU A 23 -5.36 11.10 -7.14
CA LEU A 23 -5.56 11.87 -5.91
C LEU A 23 -5.11 13.35 -6.04
N PRO A 24 -3.93 13.69 -6.61
CA PRO A 24 -3.55 15.07 -6.86
C PRO A 24 -4.53 15.80 -7.76
N VAL A 25 -5.03 15.12 -8.80
CA VAL A 25 -5.99 15.68 -9.75
C VAL A 25 -7.30 16.01 -9.05
N VAL A 26 -7.80 15.10 -8.20
CA VAL A 26 -9.00 15.33 -7.39
C VAL A 26 -8.80 16.46 -6.37
N LEU A 27 -7.65 16.53 -5.72
CA LEU A 27 -7.31 17.61 -4.78
C LEU A 27 -7.20 18.97 -5.48
N ALA A 28 -6.66 19.00 -6.70
CA ALA A 28 -6.60 20.19 -7.53
C ALA A 28 -8.00 20.72 -7.90
N PHE A 29 -8.97 19.83 -8.17
CA PHE A 29 -10.37 20.23 -8.35
C PHE A 29 -11.00 20.86 -7.10
N LEU A 30 -10.49 20.55 -5.91
CA LEU A 30 -10.91 21.15 -4.64
C LEU A 30 -10.14 22.44 -4.30
N GLY A 31 -9.24 22.90 -5.18
CA GLY A 31 -8.42 24.08 -4.97
C GLY A 31 -7.23 23.86 -4.04
N ILE A 32 -6.87 22.60 -3.75
CA ILE A 32 -5.69 22.25 -2.96
C ILE A 32 -4.54 21.98 -3.91
N ASP A 33 -3.52 22.84 -3.88
CA ASP A 33 -2.26 22.60 -4.58
C ASP A 33 -1.49 21.49 -3.87
N PHE A 34 -1.50 20.30 -4.47
CA PHE A 34 -0.81 19.14 -3.94
C PHE A 34 0.41 18.81 -4.80
N PRO A 35 1.64 18.82 -4.26
CA PRO A 35 2.83 18.55 -5.05
C PRO A 35 2.81 17.11 -5.57
N GLU A 36 2.98 16.94 -6.89
CA GLU A 36 2.92 15.61 -7.54
C GLU A 36 3.93 14.60 -6.96
N GLY A 37 5.14 15.08 -6.61
CA GLY A 37 6.16 14.23 -5.98
C GLY A 37 5.75 13.72 -4.58
N LEU A 38 4.87 14.45 -3.89
CA LEU A 38 4.41 14.11 -2.54
C LEU A 38 3.33 13.02 -2.60
N SER A 39 2.50 12.98 -3.64
CA SER A 39 1.50 11.90 -3.80
C SER A 39 2.16 10.57 -4.11
N PHE A 40 3.12 10.56 -5.02
CA PHE A 40 3.92 9.38 -5.33
C PHE A 40 4.67 8.89 -4.09
N GLY A 41 5.29 9.80 -3.34
CA GLY A 41 5.97 9.49 -2.09
C GLY A 41 5.03 8.87 -1.04
N MET A 42 3.85 9.46 -0.85
CA MET A 42 2.85 8.94 0.09
C MET A 42 2.30 7.58 -0.30
N THR A 43 2.00 7.35 -1.59
CA THR A 43 1.52 6.05 -2.06
C THR A 43 2.62 4.99 -1.93
N ALA A 44 3.87 5.32 -2.26
CA ALA A 44 4.98 4.40 -2.06
C ALA A 44 5.17 4.04 -0.58
N LEU A 45 5.07 5.02 0.32
CA LEU A 45 5.12 4.80 1.77
C LEU A 45 3.98 3.88 2.22
N ALA A 46 2.75 4.12 1.75
CA ALA A 46 1.59 3.29 2.06
C ALA A 46 1.78 1.85 1.58
N PHE A 47 2.34 1.65 0.39
CA PHE A 47 2.65 0.31 -0.13
C PHE A 47 3.70 -0.41 0.72
N VAL A 48 4.78 0.28 1.11
CA VAL A 48 5.80 -0.27 2.01
C VAL A 48 5.20 -0.67 3.35
N LEU A 49 4.31 0.14 3.92
CA LEU A 49 3.60 -0.20 5.16
C LEU A 49 2.74 -1.45 5.01
N VAL A 50 2.08 -1.64 3.86
CA VAL A 50 1.34 -2.89 3.56
C VAL A 50 2.28 -4.09 3.51
N LEU A 51 3.47 -3.95 2.89
CA LEU A 51 4.46 -5.02 2.85
C LEU A 51 4.98 -5.39 4.24
N ILE A 52 5.33 -4.37 5.05
CA ILE A 52 5.77 -4.57 6.44
C ILE A 52 4.65 -5.24 7.24
N TRP A 53 3.42 -4.77 7.12
CA TRP A 53 2.28 -5.36 7.82
C TRP A 53 2.02 -6.82 7.40
N SER A 54 2.16 -7.12 6.11
CA SER A 54 2.04 -8.48 5.58
C SER A 54 3.11 -9.41 6.15
N GLU A 55 4.31 -8.90 6.43
CA GLU A 55 5.41 -9.70 6.99
C GLU A 55 5.29 -9.84 8.52
N VAL A 56 4.97 -8.75 9.23
CA VAL A 56 4.84 -8.74 10.70
C VAL A 56 3.58 -9.48 11.19
N SER A 57 2.60 -9.73 10.30
CA SER A 57 1.39 -10.50 10.63
C SER A 57 1.66 -12.01 10.83
N GLU A 58 2.89 -12.50 10.71
CA GLU A 58 3.26 -13.84 11.15
C GLU A 58 3.08 -13.98 12.68
N PRO A 59 2.22 -14.89 13.16
CA PRO A 59 2.30 -15.34 14.54
C PRO A 59 3.56 -16.19 14.67
N ALA A 60 4.46 -15.82 15.58
CA ALA A 60 5.56 -16.67 16.02
C ALA A 60 5.00 -17.96 16.65
N GLY A 61 4.74 -19.01 15.86
CA GLY A 61 4.20 -20.26 16.40
C GLY A 61 3.53 -21.24 15.45
N SER A 62 3.94 -21.38 14.19
CA SER A 62 3.43 -22.48 13.32
C SER A 62 4.50 -23.44 12.80
N SER A 63 5.74 -23.37 13.29
CA SER A 63 6.77 -24.40 13.04
C SER A 63 6.82 -25.47 14.13
N THR A 64 5.67 -25.97 14.61
CA THR A 64 5.65 -27.29 15.23
C THR A 64 5.50 -28.32 14.12
N LYS A 65 6.65 -28.93 13.76
CA LYS A 65 6.73 -30.18 12.99
C LYS A 65 5.62 -31.15 13.43
N SER A 66 4.91 -31.72 12.47
CA SER A 66 4.41 -33.09 12.53
C SER A 66 4.40 -33.70 11.13
#